data_AF-A0A7S1E390-F1
#
_entry.id   AF-A0A7S1E390-F1
#
_cell.length_a   1.000
_cell.length_b   1.000
_cell.length_c   1.000
_cell.angle_alpha   90.00
_cell.angle_beta   90.00
_cell.angle_gamma   90.00
#
_symmetry.space_group_name_H-M   'P 1'
#
loop_
_entity.id
_entity.type
_entity.pdbx_description
1 polymer ?
#
loop_
_entity_poly.entity_id
_entity_poly.type
_entity_poly.pdbx_seq_one_letter_code
_entity_poly.pdbx_strand_id
1 'polypeptide(L)'
;ENAELGIDYYSQFCFIRFWNYHTRHISPLEATLASAAKSAVEFSEDLDGNGVIDADEGALIIVVTKTGKAANLVSKYRPTGLIVVVTDSEVVARGCNSWSGQYPYLVESLENDENGNTMSKEQLLSKAVLWG
;
A
#
# COMPACT_ATOMS: atom_id res chain seq x y z
N GLU A 1 12.07 5.78 -21.68
CA GLU A 1 10.65 5.44 -21.81
C GLU A 1 10.24 4.78 -20.49
N ASN A 2 9.27 5.36 -19.79
CA ASN A 2 8.92 4.94 -18.43
C ASN A 2 8.08 3.66 -18.52
N ALA A 3 8.69 2.51 -18.27
CA ALA A 3 8.05 1.20 -18.37
C ALA A 3 6.80 1.05 -17.46
N GLU A 4 6.73 1.83 -16.38
CA GLU A 4 5.63 1.83 -15.43
C GLU A 4 4.35 2.49 -15.97
N LEU A 5 4.47 3.36 -16.98
CA LEU A 5 3.33 4.03 -17.62
C LEU A 5 2.53 3.09 -18.53
N GLY A 6 3.18 2.08 -19.09
CA GLY A 6 2.56 1.11 -20.00
C GLY A 6 1.88 -0.07 -19.27
N ILE A 7 1.80 -0.04 -17.95
CA ILE A 7 1.25 -1.13 -17.15
C ILE A 7 -0.25 -0.93 -16.98
N ASP A 8 -1.04 -1.89 -17.44
CA ASP A 8 -2.44 -2.03 -17.06
C ASP A 8 -2.54 -2.68 -15.67
N TYR A 9 -2.66 -1.83 -14.64
CA TYR A 9 -2.76 -2.25 -13.24
C TYR A 9 -4.05 -3.04 -12.95
N TYR A 10 -5.16 -2.74 -13.63
CA TYR A 10 -6.43 -3.43 -13.44
C TYR A 10 -6.34 -4.90 -13.90
N SER A 11 -5.86 -5.10 -15.14
CA SER A 11 -5.66 -6.45 -15.68
C SER A 11 -4.61 -7.22 -14.88
N GLN A 12 -3.53 -6.56 -14.44
CA GLN A 12 -2.51 -7.18 -13.60
C GLN A 12 -3.08 -7.65 -12.25
N PHE A 13 -3.85 -6.79 -11.57
CA PHE A 13 -4.53 -7.14 -10.32
C PHE A 13 -5.43 -8.36 -10.51
N CYS A 14 -6.29 -8.33 -11.52
CA CYS A 14 -7.25 -9.40 -11.79
C CYS A 14 -6.54 -10.72 -12.09
N PHE A 15 -5.47 -10.69 -12.89
CA PHE A 15 -4.65 -11.86 -13.19
C PHE A 15 -4.04 -12.48 -11.93
N ILE A 16 -3.38 -11.66 -11.10
CA ILE A 16 -2.76 -12.14 -9.85
C ILE A 16 -3.82 -12.71 -8.91
N ARG A 17 -4.94 -12.00 -8.75
CA ARG A 17 -6.04 -12.40 -7.86
C ARG A 17 -6.67 -13.72 -8.29
N PHE A 18 -6.93 -13.89 -9.58
CA PHE A 18 -7.50 -15.09 -10.15
C PHE A 18 -6.62 -16.32 -9.89
N TRP A 19 -5.33 -16.24 -10.24
CA TRP A 19 -4.41 -17.36 -10.05
C TRP A 19 -4.15 -17.69 -8.58
N ASN A 20 -4.13 -16.68 -7.72
CA ASN A 20 -3.96 -16.89 -6.29
C ASN A 20 -5.18 -17.61 -5.67
N TYR A 21 -6.40 -17.28 -6.09
CA TYR A 21 -7.62 -18.01 -5.70
C TYR A 21 -7.65 -19.42 -6.28
N HIS A 22 -7.26 -19.58 -7.54
CA HIS A 22 -7.31 -20.88 -8.22
C HIS A 22 -6.34 -21.90 -7.60
N THR A 23 -5.18 -21.44 -7.12
CA THR A 23 -4.14 -22.32 -6.59
C THR A 23 -4.27 -22.59 -5.09
N ARG A 24 -4.83 -21.66 -4.31
CA ARG A 24 -4.88 -21.75 -2.84
C ARG A 24 -6.11 -21.04 -2.25
N HIS A 25 -6.52 -21.50 -1.07
CA HIS A 25 -7.51 -20.77 -0.27
C HIS A 25 -6.92 -19.44 0.23
N ILE A 26 -7.70 -18.37 0.10
CA ILE A 26 -7.31 -17.03 0.52
C ILE A 26 -7.69 -16.84 1.99
N SER A 27 -6.70 -16.39 2.78
CA SER A 27 -6.91 -15.97 4.16
C SER A 27 -7.79 -14.71 4.22
N PRO A 28 -8.62 -14.52 5.27
CA PRO A 28 -9.41 -13.30 5.44
C PRO A 28 -8.54 -12.03 5.46
N LEU A 29 -7.33 -12.09 6.05
CA LEU A 29 -6.40 -10.97 6.05
C LEU A 29 -5.89 -10.64 4.64
N GLU A 30 -5.67 -11.66 3.82
CA GLU A 30 -5.29 -11.44 2.42
C GLU A 30 -6.48 -10.94 1.60
N ALA A 31 -7.70 -11.39 1.88
CA ALA A 31 -8.90 -10.90 1.19
C ALA A 31 -9.14 -9.41 1.46
N THR A 32 -8.97 -8.94 2.70
CA THR A 32 -9.13 -7.51 3.03
C THR A 32 -8.04 -6.65 2.40
N LEU A 33 -6.78 -7.09 2.45
CA LEU A 33 -5.66 -6.36 1.82
C LEU A 33 -5.74 -6.37 0.29
N ALA A 34 -6.22 -7.47 -0.31
CA ALA A 34 -6.51 -7.53 -1.74
C ALA A 34 -7.61 -6.54 -2.13
N SER A 35 -8.65 -6.42 -1.31
CA SER A 35 -9.71 -5.43 -1.52
C SER A 35 -9.19 -3.99 -1.40
N ALA A 36 -8.33 -3.72 -0.41
CA ALA A 36 -7.72 -2.40 -0.25
C ALA A 36 -6.83 -2.02 -1.46
N ALA A 37 -6.04 -2.99 -1.95
CA ALA A 37 -5.25 -2.80 -3.17
C ALA A 37 -6.15 -2.59 -4.41
N LYS A 38 -7.27 -3.31 -4.51
CA LYS A 38 -8.25 -3.13 -5.59
C LYS A 38 -8.84 -1.72 -5.58
N SER A 39 -9.26 -1.23 -4.41
CA SER A 39 -9.84 0.11 -4.29
C SER A 39 -8.85 1.21 -4.68
N ALA A 40 -7.54 1.01 -4.47
CA ALA A 40 -6.53 1.95 -4.95
C ALA A 40 -6.44 1.95 -6.49
N VAL A 41 -6.49 0.78 -7.12
CA VAL A 41 -6.52 0.66 -8.59
C VAL A 41 -7.76 1.33 -9.16
N GLU A 42 -8.93 1.07 -8.60
CA GLU A 42 -10.21 1.66 -9.04
C GLU A 42 -10.25 3.18 -8.81
N PHE A 43 -9.60 3.69 -7.76
CA PHE A 43 -9.55 5.13 -7.49
C PHE A 43 -8.63 5.87 -8.47
N SER A 44 -7.57 5.20 -8.92
CA SER A 44 -6.64 5.74 -9.92
C SER A 44 -7.01 5.36 -11.35
N GLU A 45 -8.26 4.94 -11.59
CA GLU A 45 -8.75 4.83 -12.95
C GLU A 45 -8.83 6.22 -13.57
N ASP A 46 -8.37 6.28 -14.82
CA ASP A 46 -8.38 7.44 -15.70
C ASP A 46 -9.76 8.12 -15.68
N LEU A 47 -9.82 9.28 -15.00
CA LEU A 47 -11.06 10.02 -14.81
C LEU A 47 -11.42 10.83 -16.06
N ASP A 48 -10.42 11.22 -16.85
CA ASP A 48 -10.57 12.11 -18.01
C ASP A 48 -10.61 11.37 -19.37
N GLY A 49 -10.25 10.09 -19.39
CA GLY A 49 -10.26 9.20 -20.55
C GLY A 49 -9.08 9.39 -21.49
N ASN A 50 -7.99 10.02 -21.04
CA ASN A 50 -6.80 10.31 -21.86
C ASN A 50 -5.82 9.12 -21.98
N GLY A 51 -6.03 8.05 -21.20
CA GLY A 51 -5.24 6.83 -21.18
C GLY A 51 -3.96 6.90 -20.34
N VAL A 52 -3.80 7.92 -19.49
CA VAL A 52 -2.63 8.18 -18.65
C VAL A 52 -3.09 8.52 -17.23
N ILE A 53 -2.50 7.85 -16.23
CA ILE A 53 -2.75 8.18 -14.81
C ILE A 53 -1.83 9.34 -14.43
N ASP A 54 -2.41 10.50 -14.14
CA ASP A 54 -1.67 11.66 -13.68
C ASP A 54 -1.39 11.59 -12.17
N ALA A 55 -0.42 12.40 -11.70
CA ALA A 55 -0.03 12.44 -10.29
C ALA A 55 -1.20 12.87 -9.37
N ASP A 56 -2.16 13.63 -9.90
CA ASP A 56 -3.36 14.09 -9.18
C ASP A 56 -4.43 12.99 -9.02
N GLU A 57 -4.30 11.88 -9.76
CA GLU A 57 -5.23 10.74 -9.78
C GLU A 57 -4.66 9.52 -9.02
N GLY A 58 -3.45 9.64 -8.49
CA GLY A 58 -2.77 8.58 -7.76
C GLY A 58 -3.39 8.32 -6.38
N ALA A 59 -3.66 7.05 -6.06
CA ALA A 59 -4.01 6.63 -4.72
C ALA A 59 -2.77 6.48 -3.83
N LEU A 60 -2.86 6.95 -2.58
CA LEU A 60 -1.85 6.71 -1.54
C LEU A 60 -2.33 5.60 -0.60
N ILE A 61 -1.54 4.54 -0.47
CA ILE A 61 -1.82 3.44 0.47
C ILE A 61 -0.90 3.57 1.67
N ILE A 62 -1.48 3.75 2.87
CA ILE A 62 -0.73 3.78 4.12
C ILE A 62 -0.93 2.45 4.85
N VAL A 63 0.17 1.74 5.09
CA VAL A 63 0.16 0.45 5.79
C VAL A 63 0.95 0.57 7.10
N VAL A 64 0.24 0.53 8.22
CA VAL A 64 0.85 0.49 9.55
C VAL A 64 1.13 -0.96 9.91
N THR A 65 2.40 -1.32 10.14
CA THR A 65 2.77 -2.72 10.41
C THR A 65 4.04 -2.88 11.22
N LYS A 66 4.02 -3.82 12.18
CA LYS A 66 5.20 -4.25 12.94
C LYS A 66 6.05 -5.31 12.23
N THR A 67 5.45 -6.09 11.32
CA THR A 67 6.09 -7.28 10.72
C THR A 67 6.35 -7.15 9.22
N GLY A 68 5.80 -6.12 8.56
CA GLY A 68 5.91 -5.95 7.10
C GLY A 68 5.00 -6.88 6.28
N LYS A 69 4.42 -7.93 6.88
CA LYS A 69 3.60 -8.92 6.15
C LYS A 69 2.40 -8.28 5.44
N ALA A 70 1.73 -7.32 6.07
CA ALA A 70 0.59 -6.63 5.49
C ALA A 70 1.01 -5.81 4.25
N ALA A 71 2.10 -5.05 4.35
CA ALA A 71 2.64 -4.27 3.24
C ALA A 71 3.03 -5.18 2.06
N ASN A 72 3.67 -6.32 2.35
CA ASN A 72 4.07 -7.29 1.34
C ASN A 72 2.87 -7.90 0.61
N LEU A 73 1.79 -8.17 1.35
CA LEU A 73 0.55 -8.67 0.75
C LEU A 73 -0.15 -7.62 -0.11
N VAL A 74 -0.12 -6.35 0.28
CA VAL A 74 -0.61 -5.26 -0.57
C VAL A 74 0.23 -5.14 -1.84
N SER A 75 1.57 -5.06 -1.72
CA SER A 75 2.49 -4.99 -2.86
C SER A 75 2.42 -6.19 -3.81
N LYS A 76 2.01 -7.37 -3.30
CA LYS A 76 1.79 -8.57 -4.12
C LYS A 76 0.72 -8.32 -5.18
N TYR A 77 -0.33 -7.56 -4.85
CA TYR A 77 -1.45 -7.30 -5.76
C TYR A 77 -1.20 -6.14 -6.72
N ARG A 78 -0.01 -5.51 -6.67
CA ARG A 78 0.42 -4.45 -7.59
C ARG A 78 -0.61 -3.31 -7.72
N PRO A 79 -0.96 -2.64 -6.60
CA PRO A 79 -1.81 -1.47 -6.69
C PRO A 79 -1.12 -0.34 -7.46
N THR A 80 -1.92 0.56 -8.00
CA THR A 80 -1.48 1.87 -8.46
C THR A 80 -1.03 2.71 -7.27
N GLY A 81 0.02 3.51 -7.47
CA GLY A 81 0.46 4.49 -6.48
C GLY A 81 1.39 3.98 -5.37
N LEU A 82 1.65 4.87 -4.41
CA LEU A 82 2.67 4.73 -3.39
C LEU A 82 2.16 3.92 -2.19
N ILE A 83 2.94 2.95 -1.71
CA ILE A 83 2.66 2.20 -0.48
C ILE A 83 3.60 2.70 0.63
N VAL A 84 3.11 3.57 1.50
CA VAL A 84 3.87 4.05 2.66
C VAL A 84 3.76 3.04 3.80
N VAL A 85 4.88 2.44 4.17
CA VAL A 85 4.96 1.42 5.22
C VAL A 85 5.41 2.07 6.52
N VAL A 86 4.45 2.34 7.40
CA VAL A 86 4.71 2.91 8.73
C VAL A 86 5.09 1.80 9.69
N THR A 87 6.31 1.83 10.21
CA THR A 87 6.85 0.77 11.07
C THR A 87 7.78 1.34 12.15
N ASP A 88 7.85 0.67 13.30
CA ASP A 88 8.84 0.92 14.36
C ASP A 88 10.08 0.01 14.24
N SER A 89 10.06 -0.93 13.30
CA SER A 89 11.13 -1.89 13.11
C SER A 89 12.06 -1.48 11.97
N GLU A 90 13.32 -1.20 12.29
CA GLU A 90 14.35 -0.94 11.27
C GLU A 90 14.52 -2.10 10.29
N VAL A 91 14.32 -3.34 10.74
CA VAL A 91 14.43 -4.53 9.88
C VAL A 91 13.35 -4.50 8.80
N VAL A 92 12.11 -4.14 9.16
CA VAL A 92 11.00 -4.00 8.22
C VAL A 92 11.24 -2.83 7.27
N ALA A 93 11.69 -1.68 7.80
CA ALA A 93 11.98 -0.50 6.99
C ALA A 93 13.04 -0.79 5.91
N ARG A 94 14.15 -1.47 6.28
CA ARG A 94 15.19 -1.87 5.33
C ARG A 94 14.67 -2.86 4.28
N GLY A 95 13.73 -3.73 4.66
CA GLY A 95 13.13 -4.71 3.76
C GLY A 95 12.19 -4.12 2.69
N CYS A 96 11.65 -2.92 2.91
CA CYS A 96 10.66 -2.30 2.01
C CYS A 96 11.21 -2.12 0.58
N ASN A 97 12.48 -1.77 0.44
CA ASN A 97 13.12 -1.56 -0.87
C ASN A 97 13.21 -2.84 -1.73
N SER A 98 12.96 -4.02 -1.16
CA SER A 98 12.90 -5.28 -1.92
C SER A 98 11.52 -5.56 -2.52
N TRP A 99 10.51 -4.77 -2.16
CA TRP A 99 9.13 -4.94 -2.59
C TRP A 99 8.67 -3.78 -3.47
N SER A 100 7.85 -4.09 -4.47
CA SER A 100 7.34 -3.10 -5.41
C SER A 100 6.47 -2.06 -4.71
N GLY A 101 6.74 -0.78 -5.01
CA GLY A 101 5.93 0.35 -4.58
C GLY A 101 5.98 0.67 -3.07
N GLN A 102 6.82 -0.01 -2.27
CA GLN A 102 6.92 0.25 -0.84
C GLN A 102 7.94 1.33 -0.51
N TYR A 103 7.52 2.25 0.35
CA TYR A 103 8.35 3.33 0.87
C TYR A 103 8.31 3.30 2.40
N PRO A 104 9.43 3.02 3.07
CA PRO A 104 9.44 2.89 4.52
C PRO A 104 9.32 4.26 5.21
N TYR A 105 8.49 4.31 6.25
CA TYR A 105 8.42 5.42 7.19
C TYR A 105 8.66 4.89 8.61
N LEU A 106 9.89 5.05 9.09
CA LEU A 106 10.30 4.59 10.40
C LEU A 106 9.79 5.57 11.48
N VAL A 107 9.05 5.07 12.45
CA VAL A 107 8.59 5.81 13.63
C VAL A 107 9.28 5.28 14.88
N GLU A 108 9.40 6.10 15.92
CA GLU A 108 10.05 5.70 17.18
C GLU A 108 9.30 4.58 17.91
N SER A 109 7.97 4.57 17.83
CA SER A 109 7.13 3.54 18.42
C SER A 109 5.80 3.47 17.67
N LEU A 110 5.32 2.25 17.40
CA LEU A 110 3.93 2.00 17.01
C LEU A 110 3.00 1.80 18.20
N GLU A 111 3.56 1.63 19.39
CA GLU A 111 2.81 1.61 20.64
C GLU A 111 2.67 3.01 21.21
N ASN A 112 1.61 3.15 22.02
CA ASN A 112 1.10 4.29 22.75
C ASN A 112 2.08 5.45 23.07
N ASP A 113 1.51 6.63 23.29
CA ASP A 113 2.25 7.76 23.87
C ASP A 113 2.94 7.40 25.21
N GLU A 114 3.79 8.29 25.72
CA GLU A 114 4.44 8.17 27.03
C GLU A 114 3.47 7.89 28.21
N ASN A 115 2.16 8.05 28.00
CA ASN A 115 1.08 7.82 28.95
C ASN A 115 0.26 6.54 28.69
N GLY A 116 0.61 5.72 27.69
CA GLY A 116 -0.09 4.47 27.40
C GLY A 116 -1.40 4.63 26.61
N ASN A 117 -1.63 5.77 25.95
CA ASN A 117 -2.80 5.99 25.10
C ASN A 117 -2.59 5.52 23.65
N THR A 118 -3.55 4.80 23.09
CA THR A 118 -3.62 4.51 21.64
C THR A 118 -3.61 5.82 20.86
N MET A 119 -2.64 6.00 19.95
CA MET A 119 -2.52 7.21 19.14
C MET A 119 -3.83 7.55 18.44
N SER A 120 -4.30 8.79 18.59
CA SER A 120 -5.54 9.23 17.94
C SER A 120 -5.34 9.31 16.42
N LYS A 121 -6.44 9.14 15.67
CA LYS A 121 -6.44 9.21 14.20
C LYS A 121 -5.81 10.52 13.69
N GLU A 122 -6.00 11.63 14.41
CA GLU A 122 -5.43 12.93 14.03
C GLU A 122 -3.90 12.95 14.12
N GLN A 123 -3.30 12.23 15.08
CA GLN A 123 -1.84 12.18 15.26
C GLN A 123 -1.15 11.27 14.22
N LEU A 124 -1.84 10.24 13.76
CA LEU A 124 -1.37 9.42 12.64
C LEU A 124 -1.43 10.20 11.33
N LEU A 125 -2.52 10.96 11.12
CA LEU A 125 -2.67 11.83 9.95
C LEU A 125 -1.67 12.99 9.94
N SER A 126 -1.42 13.64 11.08
CA SER A 126 -0.46 14.76 11.14
C SER A 126 0.97 14.34 10.78
N LYS A 127 1.36 13.10 11.10
CA LYS A 127 2.65 12.53 10.67
C LYS A 127 2.66 12.12 9.19
N ALA A 128 1.50 11.76 8.62
CA ALA A 128 1.37 11.43 7.19
C ALA A 128 1.37 12.67 6.27
N VAL A 129 0.94 13.83 6.78
CA VAL A 129 0.83 15.11 6.03
C VAL A 129 2.18 15.80 5.77
N LEU A 130 3.30 15.28 6.29
CA LEU A 130 4.64 15.85 6.09
C LEU A 130 5.18 15.83 4.63
N TRP A 131 4.38 15.36 3.67
CA TRP A 131 4.71 15.33 2.23
C TRP A 131 3.65 16.05 1.37
N GLY A 132 3.04 17.11 1.90
CA GLY A 132 2.25 18.08 1.13
C GLY A 132 2.96 19.42 1.02
#